data_AF-Q7G959-F1
#
_entry.id   AF-Q7G959-F1
#
_cell.length_a   1.000
_cell.length_b   1.000
_cell.length_c   1.000
_cell.angle_alpha   90.00
_cell.angle_beta   90.00
_cell.angle_gamma   90.00
#
_symmetry.space_group_name_H-M   'P 1'
#
loop_
_entity.id
_entity.type
_entity.pdbx_description
1 polymer ?
#
loop_
_entity_poly.entity_id
_entity_poly.type
_entity_poly.pdbx_seq_one_letter_code
_entity_poly.pdbx_strand_id
1 'polypeptide(L)'
;MAPIDVGDFVPDGSISFFDDDDQLQTVSVHSLAAGKKVILFGVPGAFPPTCSMNHVNGFIEKAEELKSNGVDEIICLSGDDPFMITACSENKHVKFVEDGSGEYIQLLGLELEVKDKGLGVRSRGFALLLDNLKVIVVNVGSGGDCSLFQLMKMTTTTMSNLPTDLLEEIISRVPRKYMRAVRLTCKRWNGMFKSQSFTKMHIGKEEAATRELRQTRMIVMMDYNVYLMGIAVNEIPSIETLGKLTCLDDSEQVKISQVFCCEGLLLCILKDDDTKIVVWNPYLGQTRWIQTRLICCVSGWKKYALGYGNNSENRSCRSPKILRVTDNFNIFSENIPLQYEIYDFDSDVWTTLDVSPHWFIMSERGLSLKGNTYWGAKERHAYGSIDHIICFDFTRERFGPLLPLPFSAWGAQFASLSSVREDKITALFQNCRAYKLELWITTKIDVNNATWSKFFTMDTPYLHEILSLKTFFIDEENKIVVVSNKERDTKGDLTHDSIDIINGEARCLWKLGLGKPADKNCWPLVCPYVPSVVQIKQHKGGKTKEQSDYKRH
;
A
#
# COMPACT_ATOMS: atom_id res chain seq x y z
N MET A 1 -10.44 41.62 36.09
CA MET A 1 -10.00 40.22 36.39
C MET A 1 -9.06 39.74 35.30
N ALA A 2 -8.41 38.59 35.44
CA ALA A 2 -7.76 37.96 34.28
C ALA A 2 -8.87 37.48 33.31
N PRO A 3 -8.73 37.69 31.99
CA PRO A 3 -9.70 37.19 31.03
C PRO A 3 -9.72 35.65 31.04
N ILE A 4 -10.91 35.07 30.90
CA ILE A 4 -11.09 33.62 30.84
C ILE A 4 -10.28 32.99 29.70
N ASP A 5 -9.65 31.83 29.94
CA ASP A 5 -8.81 31.15 28.96
C ASP A 5 -9.20 29.65 28.78
N VAL A 6 -8.63 29.00 27.78
CA VAL A 6 -8.85 27.58 27.49
C VAL A 6 -8.41 26.72 28.68
N GLY A 7 -9.34 25.91 29.19
CA GLY A 7 -9.13 25.03 30.33
C GLY A 7 -9.85 25.49 31.60
N ASP A 8 -10.23 26.77 31.68
CA ASP A 8 -10.98 27.32 32.81
C ASP A 8 -12.44 26.84 32.82
N PHE A 9 -13.07 26.90 33.98
CA PHE A 9 -14.51 26.74 34.11
C PHE A 9 -15.18 28.11 34.10
N VAL A 10 -16.27 28.27 33.35
CA VAL A 10 -17.03 29.52 33.39
C VAL A 10 -17.58 29.75 34.80
N PRO A 11 -17.45 30.96 35.35
CA PRO A 11 -18.08 31.30 36.62
C PRO A 11 -19.60 31.22 36.49
N ASP A 12 -20.31 30.99 37.59
CA ASP A 12 -21.76 31.15 37.59
C ASP A 12 -22.11 32.64 37.73
N GLY A 13 -23.24 33.03 37.16
CA GLY A 13 -23.72 34.41 37.18
C GLY A 13 -25.15 34.50 36.66
N SER A 14 -25.84 35.56 37.04
CA SER A 14 -27.24 35.77 36.64
C SER A 14 -27.30 36.53 35.32
N ILE A 15 -28.09 36.01 34.38
CA ILE A 15 -28.39 36.64 33.11
C ILE A 15 -29.90 36.56 32.85
N SER A 16 -30.43 37.48 32.06
CA SER A 16 -31.86 37.57 31.77
C SER A 16 -32.14 37.31 30.30
N PHE A 17 -33.26 36.65 29.97
CA PHE A 17 -33.72 36.46 28.59
C PHE A 17 -35.24 36.39 28.55
N PHE A 18 -35.84 36.64 27.38
CA PHE A 18 -37.26 36.40 27.15
C PHE A 18 -37.48 34.96 26.69
N ASP A 19 -38.41 34.26 27.34
CA ASP A 19 -38.87 32.95 26.88
C ASP A 19 -39.85 33.06 25.69
N ASP A 20 -40.35 31.92 25.21
CA ASP A 20 -41.25 31.86 24.06
C ASP A 20 -42.61 32.55 24.30
N ASP A 21 -42.94 32.88 25.56
CA ASP A 21 -44.17 33.58 25.98
C ASP A 21 -43.92 35.07 26.28
N ASP A 22 -42.79 35.62 25.81
CA ASP A 22 -42.34 37.00 26.05
C ASP A 22 -42.24 37.36 27.55
N GLN A 23 -41.99 36.38 28.43
CA GLN A 23 -41.75 36.61 29.86
C GLN A 23 -40.25 36.71 30.14
N LEU A 24 -39.87 37.73 30.92
CA LEU A 24 -38.49 37.91 31.35
C LEU A 24 -38.13 36.86 32.40
N GLN A 25 -37.18 36.00 32.06
CA GLN A 25 -36.62 34.98 32.93
C GLN A 25 -35.20 35.37 33.34
N THR A 26 -34.93 35.42 34.65
CA THR A 26 -33.57 35.54 35.19
C THR A 26 -33.08 34.16 35.61
N VAL A 27 -32.00 33.70 34.99
CA VAL A 27 -31.42 32.37 35.21
C VAL A 27 -29.92 32.46 35.45
N SER A 28 -29.34 31.40 36.01
CA SER A 28 -27.89 31.30 36.15
C SER A 28 -27.25 30.74 34.87
N VAL A 29 -26.03 31.18 34.53
CA VAL A 29 -25.31 30.64 33.35
C VAL A 29 -25.08 29.14 33.47
N HIS A 30 -24.79 28.64 34.68
CA HIS A 30 -24.63 27.20 34.90
C HIS A 30 -25.90 26.43 34.58
N SER A 31 -27.08 26.97 34.86
CA SER A 31 -28.34 26.30 34.51
C SER A 31 -28.54 26.12 33.00
N LEU A 32 -27.98 27.02 32.18
CA LEU A 32 -28.05 26.94 30.72
C LEU A 32 -26.94 26.08 30.11
N ALA A 33 -25.76 26.02 30.75
CA ALA A 33 -24.55 25.42 30.17
C ALA A 33 -24.09 24.10 30.81
N ALA A 34 -24.58 23.73 32.01
CA ALA A 34 -24.20 22.50 32.67
C ALA A 34 -24.70 21.26 31.91
N GLY A 35 -23.82 20.26 31.76
CA GLY A 35 -24.12 19.02 31.05
C GLY A 35 -24.31 19.16 29.53
N LYS A 36 -24.06 20.35 28.96
CA LYS A 36 -24.25 20.66 27.56
C LYS A 36 -22.96 21.14 26.90
N LYS A 37 -22.90 21.04 25.58
CA LYS A 37 -21.92 21.70 24.73
C LYS A 37 -22.51 23.00 24.20
N VAL A 38 -21.96 24.13 24.63
CA VAL A 38 -22.58 25.45 24.42
C VAL A 38 -21.61 26.40 23.75
N ILE A 39 -22.10 27.15 22.76
CA ILE A 39 -21.38 28.32 22.22
C ILE A 39 -21.89 29.56 22.96
N LEU A 40 -21.01 30.27 23.65
CA LEU A 40 -21.30 31.55 24.30
C LEU A 40 -20.51 32.65 23.60
N PHE A 41 -21.19 33.57 22.93
CA PHE A 41 -20.53 34.68 22.23
C PHE A 41 -21.07 36.03 22.69
N GLY A 42 -20.18 37.00 22.84
CA GLY A 42 -20.50 38.34 23.32
C GLY A 42 -20.42 39.38 22.22
N VAL A 43 -21.32 40.38 22.27
CA VAL A 43 -21.33 41.53 21.37
C VAL A 43 -21.27 42.86 22.13
N PRO A 44 -20.58 43.90 21.60
CA PRO A 44 -20.46 45.19 22.29
C PRO A 44 -21.77 45.97 22.44
N GLY A 45 -22.77 45.65 21.62
CA GLY A 45 -24.10 46.23 21.67
C GLY A 45 -24.93 45.90 20.43
N ALA A 46 -26.24 46.14 20.53
CA ALA A 46 -27.26 45.75 19.56
C ALA A 46 -27.24 46.55 18.25
N PHE A 47 -26.69 47.78 18.24
CA PHE A 47 -26.80 48.70 17.09
C PHE A 47 -25.55 49.53 16.66
N PRO A 48 -24.32 48.98 16.53
CA PRO A 48 -23.26 49.66 15.77
C PRO A 48 -23.28 49.23 14.28
N PRO A 49 -23.13 50.15 13.30
CA PRO A 49 -23.54 49.90 11.91
C PRO A 49 -22.67 48.95 11.08
N THR A 50 -21.63 48.30 11.63
CA THR A 50 -20.62 47.69 10.73
C THR A 50 -19.82 46.49 11.25
N CYS A 51 -19.85 46.14 12.55
CA CYS A 51 -19.13 44.94 13.04
C CYS A 51 -19.99 43.97 13.86
N SER A 52 -21.03 44.43 14.57
CA SER A 52 -21.85 43.55 15.42
C SER A 52 -22.84 42.70 14.63
N MET A 53 -23.46 43.27 13.58
CA MET A 53 -24.48 42.56 12.79
C MET A 53 -23.91 41.36 12.02
N ASN A 54 -22.72 41.48 11.43
CA ASN A 54 -22.07 40.36 10.75
C ASN A 54 -21.69 39.23 11.72
N HIS A 55 -21.29 39.57 12.96
CA HIS A 55 -20.93 38.57 13.95
C HIS A 55 -22.15 37.75 14.40
N VAL A 56 -23.27 38.43 14.71
CA VAL A 56 -24.52 37.78 15.09
C VAL A 56 -25.06 36.97 13.90
N ASN A 57 -25.17 37.57 12.71
CA ASN A 57 -25.73 36.91 11.54
C ASN A 57 -24.94 35.66 11.14
N GLY A 58 -23.61 35.68 11.25
CA GLY A 58 -22.79 34.49 10.98
C GLY A 58 -23.14 33.29 11.88
N PHE A 59 -23.48 33.53 13.15
CA PHE A 59 -23.92 32.44 14.05
C PHE A 59 -25.34 31.98 13.73
N ILE A 60 -26.23 32.90 13.34
CA ILE A 60 -27.60 32.57 12.95
C ILE A 60 -27.59 31.70 11.69
N GLU A 61 -26.90 32.14 10.64
CA GLU A 61 -26.83 31.43 9.36
C GLU A 61 -26.27 30.01 9.49
N LYS A 62 -25.33 29.80 10.43
CA LYS A 62 -24.68 28.50 10.66
C LYS A 62 -25.23 27.72 11.84
N ALA A 63 -26.31 28.18 12.47
CA ALA A 63 -26.80 27.60 13.71
C ALA A 63 -27.20 26.13 13.55
N GLU A 64 -27.90 25.78 12.46
CA GLU A 64 -28.26 24.38 12.17
C GLU A 64 -27.02 23.50 11.96
N GLU A 65 -26.01 24.01 11.26
CA GLU A 65 -24.76 23.27 11.03
C GLU A 65 -24.01 23.06 12.35
N LEU A 66 -23.95 24.07 13.21
CA LEU A 66 -23.33 23.96 14.53
C LEU A 66 -24.07 22.95 15.42
N LYS A 67 -25.41 22.98 15.43
CA LYS A 67 -26.23 22.02 16.19
C LYS A 67 -26.09 20.58 15.67
N SER A 68 -26.10 20.38 14.35
CA SER A 68 -25.87 19.05 13.75
C SER A 68 -24.48 18.48 14.05
N ASN A 69 -23.51 19.35 14.33
CA ASN A 69 -22.17 18.99 14.79
C ASN A 69 -22.07 18.83 16.33
N GLY A 70 -23.20 18.70 17.03
CA GLY A 70 -23.25 18.34 18.45
C GLY A 70 -23.13 19.51 19.43
N VAL A 71 -23.41 20.74 19.00
CA VAL A 71 -23.64 21.88 19.90
C VAL A 71 -25.11 21.86 20.35
N ASP A 72 -25.36 21.86 21.65
CA ASP A 72 -26.73 21.84 22.19
C ASP A 72 -27.37 23.23 22.13
N GLU A 73 -26.62 24.25 22.54
CA GLU A 73 -27.10 25.62 22.69
C GLU A 73 -26.13 26.65 22.12
N ILE A 74 -26.69 27.73 21.57
CA ILE A 74 -25.92 28.90 21.12
C ILE A 74 -26.51 30.12 21.83
N ILE A 75 -25.67 30.83 22.58
CA ILE A 75 -26.05 31.92 23.46
C ILE A 75 -25.30 33.19 23.05
N CYS A 76 -26.06 34.26 22.79
CA CYS A 76 -25.55 35.60 22.49
C CYS A 76 -25.69 36.49 23.73
N LEU A 77 -24.57 36.93 24.30
CA LEU A 77 -24.51 37.82 25.46
C LEU A 77 -24.31 39.28 25.04
N SER A 78 -25.11 40.17 25.61
CA SER A 78 -25.01 41.61 25.40
C SER A 78 -25.37 42.38 26.67
N GLY A 79 -24.88 43.62 26.80
CA GLY A 79 -25.28 44.53 27.87
C GLY A 79 -26.49 45.41 27.53
N ASP A 80 -27.11 45.22 26.36
CA ASP A 80 -28.35 45.90 25.98
C ASP A 80 -29.57 44.97 26.19
N ASP A 81 -30.75 45.56 26.35
CA ASP A 81 -32.03 44.86 26.60
C ASP A 81 -32.30 43.72 25.57
N PRO A 82 -32.76 42.52 26.01
CA PRO A 82 -32.93 41.39 25.13
C PRO A 82 -34.03 41.62 24.08
N PHE A 83 -35.02 42.49 24.30
CA PHE A 83 -35.97 42.92 23.26
C PHE A 83 -35.27 43.63 22.11
N MET A 84 -34.30 44.51 22.40
CA MET A 84 -33.58 45.28 21.38
C MET A 84 -32.76 44.37 20.46
N ILE A 85 -32.26 43.26 21.00
CA ILE A 85 -31.43 42.32 20.23
C ILE A 85 -32.32 41.32 19.50
N THR A 86 -33.35 40.80 20.16
CA THR A 86 -34.29 39.83 19.58
C THR A 86 -35.06 40.45 18.42
N ALA A 87 -35.49 41.71 18.53
CA ALA A 87 -36.13 42.44 17.43
C ALA A 87 -35.20 42.66 16.23
N CYS A 88 -33.88 42.54 16.39
CA CYS A 88 -32.91 42.72 15.33
C CYS A 88 -32.72 41.46 14.46
N SER A 89 -33.24 40.30 14.88
CA SER A 89 -33.06 39.04 14.14
C SER A 89 -34.22 38.06 14.32
N GLU A 90 -34.90 37.70 13.23
CA GLU A 90 -35.81 36.55 13.23
C GLU A 90 -35.00 35.25 13.29
N ASN A 91 -34.86 34.66 14.49
CA ASN A 91 -34.11 33.42 14.67
C ASN A 91 -34.70 32.56 15.80
N LYS A 92 -34.67 31.23 15.62
CA LYS A 92 -35.11 30.22 16.60
C LYS A 92 -33.96 29.42 17.22
N HIS A 93 -32.72 29.61 16.77
CA HIS A 93 -31.59 28.75 17.13
C HIS A 93 -30.59 29.38 18.10
N VAL A 94 -30.52 30.71 18.18
CA VAL A 94 -29.64 31.46 19.10
C VAL A 94 -30.50 32.09 20.18
N LYS A 95 -30.17 31.82 21.44
CA LYS A 95 -30.79 32.46 22.60
C LYS A 95 -30.06 33.76 22.92
N PHE A 96 -30.78 34.87 22.91
CA PHE A 96 -30.25 36.18 23.28
C PHE A 96 -30.42 36.39 24.79
N VAL A 97 -29.32 36.70 25.47
CA VAL A 97 -29.27 36.89 26.92
C VAL A 97 -28.66 38.26 27.22
N GLU A 98 -29.22 38.91 28.21
CA GLU A 98 -28.81 40.22 28.71
C GLU A 98 -28.01 40.08 30.01
N ASP A 99 -26.91 40.83 30.06
CA ASP A 99 -26.16 41.16 31.27
C ASP A 99 -26.21 42.67 31.50
N GLY A 100 -27.38 43.16 31.93
CA GLY A 100 -27.65 44.60 32.06
C GLY A 100 -26.86 45.28 33.17
N SER A 101 -26.33 44.52 34.14
CA SER A 101 -25.41 45.04 35.17
C SER A 101 -23.95 45.06 34.70
N GLY A 102 -23.60 44.26 33.67
CA GLY A 102 -22.23 44.04 33.24
C GLY A 102 -21.39 43.23 34.23
N GLU A 103 -22.00 42.68 35.28
CA GLU A 103 -21.30 41.92 36.31
C GLU A 103 -20.76 40.60 35.75
N TYR A 104 -21.53 39.94 34.87
CA TYR A 104 -21.10 38.67 34.30
C TYR A 104 -19.97 38.85 33.27
N ILE A 105 -20.04 39.90 32.45
CA ILE A 105 -18.97 40.29 31.53
C ILE A 105 -17.68 40.60 32.30
N GLN A 106 -17.77 41.28 33.45
CA GLN A 106 -16.61 41.52 34.33
C GLN A 106 -16.08 40.25 34.98
N LEU A 107 -16.95 39.32 35.38
CA LEU A 107 -16.58 38.01 35.91
C LEU A 107 -15.78 37.18 34.88
N LEU A 108 -16.10 37.32 33.59
CA LEU A 108 -15.35 36.69 32.50
C LEU A 108 -14.02 37.42 32.18
N GLY A 109 -13.82 38.64 32.70
CA GLY A 109 -12.70 39.51 32.35
C GLY A 109 -12.73 39.98 30.89
N LEU A 110 -13.94 40.09 30.31
CA LEU A 110 -14.15 40.43 28.89
C LEU A 110 -14.79 41.83 28.72
N GLU A 111 -14.63 42.69 29.71
CA GLU A 111 -15.11 44.07 29.67
C GLU A 111 -14.31 44.97 28.70
N LEU A 112 -15.03 45.93 28.13
CA LEU A 112 -14.51 47.01 27.29
C LEU A 112 -15.03 48.33 27.86
N GLU A 113 -14.16 49.14 28.45
CA GLU A 113 -14.51 50.51 28.82
C GLU A 113 -14.57 51.40 27.58
N VAL A 114 -15.75 51.92 27.24
CA VAL A 114 -15.94 52.85 26.12
C VAL A 114 -16.31 54.24 26.67
N LYS A 115 -15.42 54.79 27.52
CA LYS A 115 -15.61 56.11 28.14
C LYS A 115 -15.67 57.23 27.09
N ASP A 116 -14.87 57.14 26.03
CA ASP A 116 -14.76 58.18 25.00
C ASP A 116 -16.01 58.35 24.12
N LYS A 117 -16.95 57.40 24.15
CA LYS A 117 -18.22 57.48 23.40
C LYS A 117 -19.47 57.57 24.28
N GLY A 118 -19.30 57.71 25.61
CA GLY A 118 -20.42 57.81 26.56
C GLY A 118 -21.26 56.53 26.70
N LEU A 119 -20.72 55.36 26.33
CA LEU A 119 -21.46 54.09 26.29
C LEU A 119 -21.27 53.20 27.54
N GLY A 120 -20.47 53.64 28.51
CA GLY A 120 -20.19 52.90 29.73
C GLY A 120 -19.29 51.68 29.52
N VAL A 121 -19.44 50.68 30.39
CA VAL A 121 -18.78 49.38 30.29
C VAL A 121 -19.59 48.50 29.33
N ARG A 122 -18.94 47.96 28.30
CA ARG A 122 -19.54 47.08 27.28
C ARG A 122 -18.82 45.73 27.22
N SER A 123 -19.42 44.75 26.56
CA SER A 123 -18.72 43.49 26.24
C SER A 123 -17.69 43.71 25.14
N ARG A 124 -16.54 43.03 25.23
CA ARG A 124 -15.71 42.76 24.03
C ARG A 124 -16.46 41.82 23.09
N GLY A 125 -16.13 41.88 21.81
CA GLY A 125 -16.49 40.82 20.87
C GLY A 125 -15.72 39.55 21.23
N PHE A 126 -16.42 38.46 21.53
CA PHE A 126 -15.79 37.17 21.84
C PHE A 126 -16.69 36.01 21.43
N ALA A 127 -16.10 34.82 21.33
CA ALA A 127 -16.81 33.55 21.22
C ALA A 127 -16.07 32.47 22.02
N LEU A 128 -16.81 31.76 22.86
CA LEU A 128 -16.36 30.66 23.70
C LEU A 128 -17.07 29.38 23.28
N LEU A 129 -16.36 28.26 23.24
CA LEU A 129 -16.96 26.93 23.20
C LEU A 129 -16.80 26.27 24.55
N LEU A 130 -17.92 25.88 25.13
CA LEU A 130 -18.02 25.25 26.43
C LEU A 130 -18.39 23.78 26.25
N ASP A 131 -17.74 22.92 27.01
CA ASP A 131 -18.11 21.52 27.17
C ASP A 131 -18.28 21.23 28.66
N ASN A 132 -19.53 21.11 29.11
CA ASN A 132 -19.91 20.97 30.52
C ASN A 132 -19.21 22.02 31.41
N LEU A 133 -19.51 23.29 31.18
CA LEU A 133 -18.96 24.48 31.85
C LEU A 133 -17.46 24.73 31.64
N LYS A 134 -16.71 23.79 31.04
CA LYS A 134 -15.28 23.98 30.77
C LYS A 134 -15.07 24.64 29.42
N VAL A 135 -14.23 25.67 29.40
CA VAL A 135 -13.83 26.37 28.18
C VAL A 135 -12.85 25.52 27.39
N ILE A 136 -13.25 25.11 26.18
CA ILE A 136 -12.39 24.36 25.25
C ILE A 136 -11.86 25.23 24.11
N VAL A 137 -12.50 26.36 23.84
CA VAL A 137 -12.05 27.35 22.85
C VAL A 137 -12.35 28.74 23.38
N VAL A 138 -11.37 29.63 23.22
CA VAL A 138 -11.52 31.07 23.44
C VAL A 138 -11.14 31.80 22.17
N ASN A 139 -11.97 32.73 21.73
CA ASN A 139 -11.62 33.72 20.72
C ASN A 139 -12.12 35.09 21.17
N VAL A 140 -11.20 36.04 21.34
CA VAL A 140 -11.49 37.43 21.75
C VAL A 140 -11.00 38.35 20.64
N GLY A 141 -11.90 39.07 19.98
CA GLY A 141 -11.55 39.90 18.83
C GLY A 141 -12.75 40.60 18.18
N SER A 142 -12.48 41.70 17.47
CA SER A 142 -13.48 42.58 16.85
C SER A 142 -13.91 42.18 15.43
N GLY A 143 -13.91 40.88 15.08
CA GLY A 143 -14.25 40.42 13.73
C GLY A 143 -14.94 39.06 13.71
N GLY A 144 -16.21 39.03 13.28
CA GLY A 144 -17.08 37.86 13.37
C GLY A 144 -16.75 36.68 12.44
N ASP A 145 -15.86 36.85 11.46
CA ASP A 145 -15.54 35.78 10.50
C ASP A 145 -14.51 34.76 11.04
N CYS A 146 -13.59 35.19 11.90
CA CYS A 146 -12.56 34.30 12.44
C CYS A 146 -13.09 33.35 13.52
N SER A 147 -14.14 33.73 14.26
CA SER A 147 -14.70 32.94 15.36
C SER A 147 -15.44 31.70 14.86
N LEU A 148 -16.32 31.85 13.86
CA LEU A 148 -17.12 30.74 13.33
C LEU A 148 -16.28 29.66 12.65
N PHE A 149 -15.27 30.03 11.87
CA PHE A 149 -14.46 29.06 11.13
C PHE A 149 -13.67 28.12 12.06
N GLN A 150 -13.24 28.64 13.21
CA GLN A 150 -12.47 27.90 14.20
C GLN A 150 -13.39 26.97 15.02
N LEU A 151 -14.60 27.44 15.35
CA LEU A 151 -15.62 26.66 16.05
C LEU A 151 -16.14 25.50 15.18
N MET A 152 -16.48 25.75 13.91
CA MET A 152 -16.95 24.71 13.00
C MET A 152 -15.93 23.57 12.83
N LYS A 153 -14.64 23.90 12.70
CA LYS A 153 -13.57 22.89 12.59
C LYS A 153 -13.49 21.94 13.78
N MET A 154 -13.92 22.38 14.96
CA MET A 154 -13.85 21.61 16.20
C MET A 154 -15.13 20.86 16.52
N THR A 155 -16.28 21.32 16.01
CA THR A 155 -17.56 20.62 16.16
C THR A 155 -17.73 19.52 15.10
N THR A 156 -17.13 19.63 13.93
CA THR A 156 -17.18 18.53 12.95
C THR A 156 -16.47 17.29 13.51
N THR A 157 -17.19 16.20 13.70
CA THR A 157 -16.63 14.87 14.01
C THR A 157 -15.82 14.39 12.81
N THR A 158 -14.59 14.86 12.69
CA THR A 158 -13.67 14.40 11.67
C THR A 158 -13.39 12.91 11.92
N MET A 159 -13.36 12.07 10.88
CA MET A 159 -13.06 10.62 11.02
C MET A 159 -11.76 10.33 11.79
N SER A 160 -10.89 11.33 11.96
CA SER A 160 -9.75 11.32 12.87
C SER A 160 -10.09 11.03 14.34
N ASN A 161 -11.36 11.14 14.77
CA ASN A 161 -11.79 10.98 16.17
C ASN A 161 -12.32 9.59 16.51
N LEU A 162 -12.41 8.66 15.54
CA LEU A 162 -12.81 7.28 15.80
C LEU A 162 -11.77 6.55 16.69
N PRO A 163 -12.23 5.64 17.59
CA PRO A 163 -11.37 4.68 18.27
C PRO A 163 -10.49 3.91 17.29
N THR A 164 -9.25 3.60 17.69
CA THR A 164 -8.26 2.98 16.79
C THR A 164 -8.70 1.61 16.28
N ASP A 165 -9.37 0.82 17.12
CA ASP A 165 -9.94 -0.48 16.80
C ASP A 165 -11.00 -0.43 15.69
N LEU A 166 -11.95 0.51 15.78
CA LEU A 166 -12.95 0.72 14.73
C LEU A 166 -12.31 1.22 13.43
N LEU A 167 -11.31 2.10 13.53
CA LEU A 167 -10.54 2.57 12.38
C LEU A 167 -9.81 1.42 11.69
N GLU A 168 -9.15 0.56 12.45
CA GLU A 168 -8.48 -0.62 11.93
C GLU A 168 -9.50 -1.56 11.27
N GLU A 169 -10.65 -1.79 11.89
CA GLU A 169 -11.67 -2.65 11.31
C GLU A 169 -12.21 -2.11 9.98
N ILE A 170 -12.56 -0.82 9.91
CA ILE A 170 -13.06 -0.18 8.69
C ILE A 170 -12.00 -0.25 7.58
N ILE A 171 -10.78 0.19 7.89
CA ILE A 171 -9.71 0.29 6.88
C ILE A 171 -9.24 -1.10 6.44
N SER A 172 -9.29 -2.10 7.32
CA SER A 172 -8.96 -3.48 6.98
C SER A 172 -9.91 -4.14 5.97
N ARG A 173 -11.10 -3.55 5.74
CA ARG A 173 -12.08 -4.02 4.75
C ARG A 173 -11.94 -3.32 3.40
N VAL A 174 -11.10 -2.30 3.27
CA VAL A 174 -10.95 -1.55 2.02
C VAL A 174 -10.15 -2.38 1.01
N PRO A 175 -10.65 -2.62 -0.21
CA PRO A 175 -9.89 -3.33 -1.24
C PRO A 175 -8.59 -2.61 -1.64
N ARG A 176 -7.52 -3.39 -1.93
CA ARG A 176 -6.18 -2.86 -2.26
C ARG A 176 -6.17 -1.78 -3.34
N LYS A 177 -7.01 -1.89 -4.36
CA LYS A 177 -7.10 -0.90 -5.45
C LYS A 177 -7.37 0.53 -4.95
N TYR A 178 -8.03 0.69 -3.81
CA TYR A 178 -8.34 2.00 -3.22
C TYR A 178 -7.35 2.42 -2.13
N MET A 179 -6.42 1.55 -1.74
CA MET A 179 -5.56 1.78 -0.56
C MET A 179 -4.59 2.93 -0.75
N ARG A 180 -4.11 3.16 -1.97
CA ARG A 180 -3.30 4.34 -2.25
C ARG A 180 -4.09 5.62 -1.97
N ALA A 181 -5.36 5.68 -2.39
CA ALA A 181 -6.21 6.83 -2.13
C ALA A 181 -6.47 6.99 -0.62
N VAL A 182 -6.83 5.91 0.09
CA VAL A 182 -7.06 5.93 1.55
C VAL A 182 -5.81 6.35 2.33
N ARG A 183 -4.61 5.96 1.90
CA ARG A 183 -3.37 6.41 2.54
C ARG A 183 -3.09 7.90 2.33
N LEU A 184 -3.60 8.50 1.25
CA LEU A 184 -3.40 9.91 0.94
C LEU A 184 -4.42 10.82 1.62
N THR A 185 -5.55 10.30 2.12
CA THR A 185 -6.57 11.14 2.77
C THR A 185 -6.16 11.62 4.15
N CYS A 186 -5.40 10.81 4.91
CA CYS A 186 -5.14 11.09 6.32
C CYS A 186 -3.78 10.57 6.81
N LYS A 187 -3.02 11.44 7.49
CA LYS A 187 -1.72 11.08 8.11
C LYS A 187 -1.87 9.97 9.15
N ARG A 188 -2.91 10.03 9.99
CA ARG A 188 -3.18 8.99 11.01
C ARG A 188 -3.42 7.64 10.35
N TRP A 189 -4.21 7.59 9.28
CA TRP A 189 -4.50 6.35 8.56
C TRP A 189 -3.26 5.81 7.85
N ASN A 190 -2.49 6.66 7.18
CA ASN A 190 -1.20 6.27 6.60
C ASN A 190 -0.23 5.73 7.66
N GLY A 191 -0.27 6.30 8.87
CA GLY A 191 0.48 5.83 10.03
C GLY A 191 0.13 4.39 10.42
N MET A 192 -1.14 3.98 10.34
CA MET A 192 -1.56 2.61 10.68
C MET A 192 -0.95 1.57 9.74
N PHE A 193 -0.72 1.91 8.47
CA PHE A 193 -0.04 1.02 7.52
C PHE A 193 1.45 0.85 7.78
N LYS A 194 2.04 1.70 8.63
CA LYS A 194 3.40 1.48 9.14
C LYS A 194 3.40 0.41 10.24
N SER A 195 2.26 0.16 10.88
CA SER A 195 2.12 -0.92 11.86
C SER A 195 2.13 -2.28 11.17
N GLN A 196 3.01 -3.16 11.64
CA GLN A 196 3.14 -4.50 11.09
C GLN A 196 1.93 -5.38 11.40
N SER A 197 1.33 -5.26 12.59
CA SER A 197 0.15 -6.04 12.99
C SER A 197 -1.02 -5.74 12.06
N PHE A 198 -1.28 -4.45 11.83
CA PHE A 198 -2.33 -3.99 10.95
C PHE A 198 -2.12 -4.49 9.51
N THR A 199 -0.88 -4.38 9.02
CA THR A 199 -0.54 -4.82 7.67
C THR A 199 -0.74 -6.33 7.50
N LYS A 200 -0.33 -7.14 8.47
CA LYS A 200 -0.58 -8.59 8.47
C LYS A 200 -2.07 -8.91 8.49
N MET A 201 -2.84 -8.21 9.33
CA MET A 201 -4.29 -8.39 9.40
C MET A 201 -4.97 -8.07 8.06
N HIS A 202 -4.63 -6.94 7.43
CA HIS A 202 -5.19 -6.57 6.14
C HIS A 202 -4.86 -7.59 5.05
N ILE A 203 -3.60 -8.03 4.95
CA ILE A 203 -3.21 -9.09 3.99
C ILE A 203 -4.00 -10.37 4.25
N GLY A 204 -4.15 -10.78 5.51
CA GLY A 204 -4.93 -11.96 5.88
C GLY A 204 -6.39 -11.87 5.46
N LYS A 205 -7.04 -10.71 5.64
CA LYS A 205 -8.42 -10.47 5.17
C LYS A 205 -8.52 -10.48 3.65
N GLU A 206 -7.55 -9.87 2.97
CA GLU A 206 -7.52 -9.83 1.51
C GLU A 206 -7.30 -11.23 0.92
N GLU A 207 -6.41 -12.02 1.51
CA GLU A 207 -6.22 -13.43 1.15
C GLU A 207 -7.47 -14.26 1.37
N ALA A 208 -8.15 -14.08 2.52
CA ALA A 208 -9.40 -14.77 2.82
C ALA A 208 -10.48 -14.45 1.77
N ALA A 209 -10.68 -13.17 1.44
CA ALA A 209 -11.62 -12.75 0.41
C ALA A 209 -11.26 -13.33 -0.98
N THR A 210 -9.97 -13.39 -1.33
CA THR A 210 -9.56 -14.02 -2.60
C THR A 210 -9.79 -15.53 -2.61
N ARG A 211 -9.63 -16.22 -1.48
CA ARG A 211 -9.94 -17.66 -1.37
C ARG A 211 -11.43 -17.91 -1.52
N GLU A 212 -12.28 -17.09 -0.90
CA GLU A 212 -13.74 -17.17 -1.06
C GLU A 212 -14.18 -17.00 -2.52
N LEU A 213 -13.53 -16.09 -3.25
CA LEU A 213 -13.78 -15.85 -4.67
C LEU A 213 -13.04 -16.82 -5.61
N ARG A 214 -12.30 -17.80 -5.09
CA ARG A 214 -11.39 -18.68 -5.86
C ARG A 214 -10.50 -17.90 -6.83
N GLN A 215 -10.05 -16.73 -6.39
CA GLN A 215 -9.24 -15.83 -7.17
C GLN A 215 -7.76 -15.96 -6.80
N THR A 216 -6.93 -16.35 -7.75
CA THR A 216 -5.48 -16.42 -7.58
C THR A 216 -4.80 -15.24 -8.24
N ARG A 217 -3.94 -14.56 -7.49
CA ARG A 217 -3.21 -13.39 -7.97
C ARG A 217 -1.87 -13.79 -8.57
N MET A 218 -1.55 -13.16 -9.69
CA MET A 218 -0.28 -13.34 -10.38
C MET A 218 0.30 -12.01 -10.84
N ILE A 219 1.63 -11.98 -10.90
CA ILE A 219 2.35 -10.96 -11.63
C ILE A 219 2.52 -11.49 -13.06
N VAL A 220 2.14 -10.67 -14.02
CA VAL A 220 2.38 -10.90 -15.44
C VAL A 220 3.31 -9.83 -15.96
N MET A 221 4.42 -10.22 -16.57
CA MET A 221 5.26 -9.31 -17.34
C MET A 221 5.01 -9.54 -18.82
N MET A 222 4.68 -8.47 -19.54
CA MET A 222 4.40 -8.47 -20.98
C MET A 222 4.80 -7.12 -21.56
N ASP A 223 5.40 -7.11 -22.77
CA ASP A 223 5.92 -5.90 -23.43
C ASP A 223 6.75 -5.00 -22.50
N TYR A 224 7.63 -5.61 -21.70
CA TYR A 224 8.48 -4.94 -20.69
C TYR A 224 7.74 -4.18 -19.59
N ASN A 225 6.44 -4.43 -19.44
CA ASN A 225 5.61 -3.85 -18.40
C ASN A 225 5.16 -4.94 -17.44
N VAL A 226 5.00 -4.58 -16.18
CA VAL A 226 4.55 -5.48 -15.12
C VAL A 226 3.09 -5.18 -14.81
N TYR A 227 2.29 -6.23 -14.68
CA TYR A 227 0.86 -6.16 -14.39
C TYR A 227 0.56 -7.07 -13.21
N LEU A 228 -0.38 -6.63 -12.39
CA LEU A 228 -1.05 -7.50 -11.44
C LEU A 228 -2.33 -8.01 -12.11
N MET A 229 -2.48 -9.32 -12.19
CA MET A 229 -3.69 -9.96 -12.72
C MET A 229 -4.27 -10.92 -11.69
N GLY A 230 -5.59 -11.10 -11.73
CA GLY A 230 -6.31 -12.07 -10.93
C GLY A 230 -6.94 -13.12 -11.85
N ILE A 231 -6.83 -14.38 -11.48
CA ILE A 231 -7.48 -15.51 -12.16
C ILE A 231 -8.61 -15.98 -11.26
N ALA A 232 -9.87 -15.85 -11.68
CA ALA A 232 -11.00 -16.43 -10.97
C ALA A 232 -11.38 -17.77 -11.62
N VAL A 233 -11.33 -18.85 -10.85
CA VAL A 233 -11.70 -20.19 -11.30
C VAL A 233 -13.13 -20.49 -10.86
N ASN A 234 -14.08 -19.92 -11.58
CA ASN A 234 -15.51 -20.24 -11.48
C ASN A 234 -15.90 -21.22 -12.59
N GLU A 235 -17.20 -21.39 -12.89
CA GLU A 235 -17.68 -22.21 -14.02
C GLU A 235 -17.04 -21.79 -15.36
N ILE A 236 -16.74 -20.51 -15.52
CA ILE A 236 -15.95 -19.95 -16.62
C ILE A 236 -14.71 -19.29 -16.01
N PRO A 237 -13.50 -19.79 -16.30
CA PRO A 237 -12.27 -19.14 -15.87
C PRO A 237 -12.19 -17.74 -16.47
N SER A 238 -11.89 -16.74 -15.64
CA SER A 238 -11.67 -15.37 -16.11
C SER A 238 -10.35 -14.82 -15.59
N ILE A 239 -9.66 -14.06 -16.43
CA ILE A 239 -8.49 -13.29 -16.04
C ILE A 239 -8.86 -11.81 -16.05
N GLU A 240 -8.71 -11.17 -14.91
CA GLU A 240 -8.92 -9.74 -14.73
C GLU A 240 -7.57 -9.05 -14.57
N THR A 241 -7.34 -7.99 -15.34
CA THR A 241 -6.19 -7.11 -15.10
C THR A 241 -6.52 -6.18 -13.94
N LEU A 242 -5.95 -6.45 -12.77
CA LEU A 242 -6.17 -5.66 -11.55
C LEU A 242 -5.45 -4.32 -11.60
N GLY A 243 -4.39 -4.21 -12.40
CA GLY A 243 -3.75 -2.94 -12.70
C GLY A 243 -2.35 -3.10 -13.28
N LYS A 244 -1.93 -2.09 -14.03
CA LYS A 244 -0.54 -1.93 -14.42
C LYS A 244 0.27 -1.52 -13.20
N LEU A 245 1.31 -2.29 -12.94
CA LEU A 245 2.25 -2.06 -11.88
C LEU A 245 3.32 -1.09 -12.39
N THR A 246 3.18 0.19 -12.03
CA THR A 246 4.17 1.22 -12.34
C THR A 246 5.10 1.45 -11.15
N CYS A 247 6.41 1.44 -11.40
CA CYS A 247 7.40 1.92 -10.43
C CYS A 247 7.19 3.43 -10.26
N LEU A 248 6.68 3.83 -9.11
CA LEU A 248 6.38 5.22 -8.79
C LEU A 248 7.68 5.96 -8.47
N ASP A 249 8.02 6.93 -9.33
CA ASP A 249 8.41 8.32 -8.99
C ASP A 249 9.20 9.01 -10.12
N ASP A 250 9.63 8.30 -11.16
CA ASP A 250 10.36 8.90 -12.28
C ASP A 250 9.47 9.06 -13.52
N SER A 251 9.63 10.21 -14.20
CA SER A 251 8.93 10.63 -15.41
C SER A 251 9.19 9.76 -16.65
N GLU A 252 10.07 8.76 -16.54
CA GLU A 252 10.44 7.87 -17.64
C GLU A 252 9.76 6.50 -17.49
N GLN A 253 9.16 6.02 -18.58
CA GLN A 253 8.61 4.66 -18.63
C GLN A 253 9.75 3.64 -18.58
N VAL A 254 10.09 3.21 -17.37
CA VAL A 254 11.10 2.18 -17.13
C VAL A 254 10.63 0.84 -17.70
N LYS A 255 11.41 0.27 -18.63
CA LYS A 255 11.15 -1.05 -19.23
C LYS A 255 11.85 -2.16 -18.45
N ILE A 256 11.09 -3.17 -18.04
CA ILE A 256 11.56 -4.29 -17.23
C ILE A 256 11.73 -5.53 -18.10
N SER A 257 12.95 -6.05 -18.21
CA SER A 257 13.27 -7.25 -19.00
C SER A 257 13.05 -8.56 -18.24
N GLN A 258 13.25 -8.56 -16.92
CA GLN A 258 13.09 -9.74 -16.07
C GLN A 258 12.50 -9.35 -14.72
N VAL A 259 11.69 -10.25 -14.15
CA VAL A 259 11.11 -10.14 -12.81
C VAL A 259 11.35 -11.45 -12.07
N PHE A 260 11.84 -11.35 -10.83
CA PHE A 260 11.98 -12.47 -9.91
C PHE A 260 11.13 -12.20 -8.65
N CYS A 261 10.34 -13.19 -8.25
CA CYS A 261 9.40 -13.07 -7.14
C CYS A 261 9.94 -13.84 -5.91
N CYS A 262 10.05 -13.19 -4.76
CA CYS A 262 10.51 -13.79 -3.50
C CYS A 262 9.66 -13.28 -2.32
N GLU A 263 8.77 -14.11 -1.79
CA GLU A 263 7.88 -13.76 -0.67
C GLU A 263 7.18 -12.40 -0.84
N GLY A 264 6.67 -12.14 -2.03
CA GLY A 264 5.98 -10.90 -2.43
C GLY A 264 6.86 -9.68 -2.73
N LEU A 265 8.18 -9.79 -2.57
CA LEU A 265 9.13 -8.83 -3.14
C LEU A 265 9.43 -9.19 -4.59
N LEU A 266 9.58 -8.17 -5.42
CA LEU A 266 9.95 -8.29 -6.82
C LEU A 266 11.36 -7.72 -7.03
N LEU A 267 12.25 -8.51 -7.62
CA LEU A 267 13.49 -8.00 -8.20
C LEU A 267 13.27 -7.81 -9.71
N CYS A 268 13.36 -6.57 -10.17
CA CYS A 268 13.17 -6.21 -11.57
C CYS A 268 14.51 -5.79 -12.20
N ILE A 269 14.83 -6.41 -13.33
CA ILE A 269 15.99 -6.08 -14.16
C ILE A 269 15.50 -5.24 -15.33
N LEU A 270 16.20 -4.16 -15.61
CA LEU A 270 15.79 -3.23 -16.67
C LEU A 270 16.17 -3.78 -18.04
N LYS A 271 15.47 -3.33 -19.08
CA LYS A 271 15.80 -3.67 -20.47
C LYS A 271 16.98 -2.84 -20.99
N ASP A 272 16.90 -1.54 -20.77
CA ASP A 272 17.72 -0.55 -21.46
C ASP A 272 18.89 -0.02 -20.60
N ASP A 273 18.99 -0.42 -19.33
CA ASP A 273 20.04 0.00 -18.40
C ASP A 273 20.45 -1.17 -17.49
N ASP A 274 21.64 -1.72 -17.70
CA ASP A 274 22.18 -2.81 -16.87
C ASP A 274 22.99 -2.31 -15.66
N THR A 275 23.16 -1.00 -15.52
CA THR A 275 23.86 -0.35 -14.41
C THR A 275 23.00 -0.25 -13.16
N LYS A 276 21.68 -0.48 -13.29
CA LYS A 276 20.72 -0.38 -12.20
C LYS A 276 19.77 -1.56 -12.18
N ILE A 277 19.36 -1.94 -10.98
CA ILE A 277 18.28 -2.89 -10.73
C ILE A 277 17.36 -2.30 -9.66
N VAL A 278 16.10 -2.74 -9.64
CA VAL A 278 15.13 -2.25 -8.65
C VAL A 278 14.53 -3.43 -7.90
N VAL A 279 14.51 -3.32 -6.57
CA VAL A 279 13.70 -4.19 -5.72
C VAL A 279 12.46 -3.43 -5.31
N TRP A 280 11.32 -4.10 -5.45
CA TRP A 280 10.02 -3.50 -5.33
C TRP A 280 9.10 -4.33 -4.43
N ASN A 281 8.45 -3.66 -3.50
CA ASN A 281 7.28 -4.19 -2.78
C ASN A 281 6.03 -3.49 -3.34
N PRO A 282 5.28 -4.14 -4.25
CA PRO A 282 4.07 -3.55 -4.83
C PRO A 282 2.96 -3.30 -3.81
N TYR A 283 2.94 -4.05 -2.71
CA TYR A 283 1.91 -3.93 -1.68
C TYR A 283 2.15 -2.69 -0.81
N LEU A 284 3.39 -2.49 -0.34
CA LEU A 284 3.74 -1.31 0.46
C LEU A 284 3.96 -0.05 -0.40
N GLY A 285 4.13 -0.22 -1.72
CA GLY A 285 4.48 0.87 -2.63
C GLY A 285 5.92 1.35 -2.44
N GLN A 286 6.81 0.49 -1.94
CA GLN A 286 8.21 0.82 -1.66
C GLN A 286 9.10 0.29 -2.78
N THR A 287 9.95 1.13 -3.34
CA THR A 287 11.00 0.75 -4.28
C THR A 287 12.37 1.03 -3.66
N ARG A 288 13.39 0.28 -4.06
CA ARG A 288 14.80 0.58 -3.80
C ARG A 288 15.58 0.34 -5.07
N TRP A 289 16.19 1.40 -5.57
CA TRP A 289 17.13 1.37 -6.68
C TRP A 289 18.51 0.99 -6.17
N ILE A 290 19.17 0.09 -6.89
CA ILE A 290 20.48 -0.42 -6.54
C ILE A 290 21.37 -0.26 -7.76
N GLN A 291 22.48 0.45 -7.58
CA GLN A 291 23.52 0.55 -8.60
C GLN A 291 24.28 -0.78 -8.66
N THR A 292 24.41 -1.33 -9.85
CA THR A 292 25.22 -2.51 -10.10
C THR A 292 26.67 -2.09 -10.36
N ARG A 293 27.63 -2.98 -10.06
CA ARG A 293 29.03 -2.73 -10.46
C ARG A 293 29.13 -2.92 -11.97
N LEU A 294 29.76 -1.97 -12.66
CA LEU A 294 30.16 -2.10 -14.05
C LEU A 294 31.11 -3.30 -14.17
N ILE A 295 30.69 -4.33 -14.89
CA ILE A 295 31.54 -5.47 -15.24
C ILE A 295 31.82 -5.38 -16.74
N CYS A 296 33.10 -5.44 -17.13
CA CYS A 296 33.58 -5.42 -18.51
C CYS A 296 33.15 -6.63 -19.39
N CYS A 297 32.17 -7.44 -18.98
CA CYS A 297 31.79 -8.62 -19.74
C CYS A 297 30.70 -8.27 -20.75
N VAL A 298 31.13 -7.95 -21.97
CA VAL A 298 30.30 -7.57 -23.12
C VAL A 298 29.43 -8.73 -23.65
N SER A 299 29.57 -9.96 -23.13
CA SER A 299 28.88 -11.14 -23.68
C SER A 299 28.40 -12.19 -22.66
N GLY A 300 28.54 -11.96 -21.35
CA GLY A 300 28.15 -12.94 -20.31
C GLY A 300 26.66 -12.85 -19.96
N TRP A 301 25.96 -13.99 -19.90
CA TRP A 301 24.56 -14.04 -19.49
C TRP A 301 24.48 -13.83 -17.97
N LYS A 302 24.01 -12.65 -17.54
CA LYS A 302 23.82 -12.31 -16.13
C LYS A 302 22.53 -12.96 -15.62
N LYS A 303 22.63 -13.77 -14.57
CA LYS A 303 21.49 -14.31 -13.83
C LYS A 303 21.38 -13.60 -12.49
N TYR A 304 20.16 -13.38 -12.05
CA TYR A 304 19.87 -12.76 -10.76
C TYR A 304 19.01 -13.68 -9.91
N ALA A 305 19.15 -13.53 -8.59
CA ALA A 305 18.28 -14.15 -7.61
C ALA A 305 18.08 -13.24 -6.41
N LEU A 306 16.92 -13.41 -5.77
CA LEU A 306 16.52 -12.69 -4.58
C LEU A 306 16.25 -13.73 -3.48
N GLY A 307 16.82 -13.50 -2.30
CA GLY A 307 16.62 -14.36 -1.13
C GLY A 307 16.84 -13.58 0.16
N TYR A 308 16.92 -14.30 1.29
CA TYR A 308 17.05 -13.69 2.61
C TYR A 308 18.28 -14.21 3.35
N GLY A 309 19.09 -13.29 3.88
CA GLY A 309 20.27 -13.63 4.68
C GLY A 309 19.94 -14.18 6.07
N ASN A 310 18.75 -13.86 6.58
CA ASN A 310 18.35 -14.26 7.92
C ASN A 310 17.00 -14.99 7.84
N ASN A 311 16.97 -16.29 8.13
CA ASN A 311 15.74 -17.09 8.21
C ASN A 311 14.97 -16.87 9.53
N SER A 312 14.87 -15.62 9.99
CA SER A 312 14.07 -15.34 11.19
C SER A 312 12.59 -15.70 10.92
N GLU A 313 11.91 -16.28 11.91
CA GLU A 313 10.48 -16.57 11.83
C GLU A 313 9.66 -15.29 11.58
N ASN A 314 10.15 -14.15 12.07
CA ASN A 314 9.53 -12.86 11.80
C ASN A 314 9.94 -12.35 10.41
N ARG A 315 9.13 -12.64 9.39
CA ARG A 315 9.39 -12.24 7.99
C ARG A 315 9.82 -10.78 7.81
N SER A 316 9.33 -9.85 8.63
CA SER A 316 9.71 -8.42 8.54
C SER A 316 11.16 -8.10 8.89
N CYS A 317 11.82 -8.93 9.69
CA CYS A 317 13.20 -8.71 10.09
C CYS A 317 14.20 -9.33 9.12
N ARG A 318 13.71 -9.98 8.05
CA ARG A 318 14.56 -10.60 7.05
C ARG A 318 15.22 -9.53 6.20
N SER A 319 16.54 -9.57 6.12
CA SER A 319 17.32 -8.74 5.23
C SER A 319 17.34 -9.39 3.85
N PRO A 320 16.71 -8.77 2.83
CA PRO A 320 16.82 -9.27 1.48
C PRO A 320 18.28 -9.18 1.02
N LYS A 321 18.67 -10.12 0.16
CA LYS A 321 19.97 -10.18 -0.50
C LYS A 321 19.77 -10.52 -1.96
N ILE A 322 20.62 -9.96 -2.83
CA ILE A 322 20.58 -10.25 -4.26
C ILE A 322 21.85 -11.00 -4.63
N LEU A 323 21.69 -12.14 -5.30
CA LEU A 323 22.80 -12.84 -5.93
C LEU A 323 22.82 -12.46 -7.41
N ARG A 324 23.99 -12.08 -7.91
CA ARG A 324 24.30 -11.92 -9.34
C ARG A 324 25.30 -13.00 -9.73
N VAL A 325 24.95 -13.77 -10.76
CA VAL A 325 25.79 -14.83 -11.32
C VAL A 325 26.12 -14.48 -12.77
N THR A 326 27.41 -14.36 -13.07
CA THR A 326 27.91 -14.24 -14.43
C THR A 326 28.63 -15.54 -14.77
N ASP A 327 28.02 -16.33 -15.63
CA ASP A 327 28.54 -17.63 -16.07
C ASP A 327 28.61 -17.66 -17.60
N ASN A 328 29.48 -18.51 -18.14
CA ASN A 328 29.69 -18.61 -19.59
C ASN A 328 28.94 -19.82 -20.15
N PHE A 329 28.10 -19.59 -21.16
CA PHE A 329 27.40 -20.67 -21.85
C PHE A 329 28.35 -21.52 -22.70
N ASN A 330 29.46 -20.93 -23.14
CA ASN A 330 30.37 -21.57 -24.08
C ASN A 330 31.52 -22.24 -23.32
N ILE A 331 31.38 -23.56 -23.12
CA ILE A 331 32.33 -24.43 -22.40
C ILE A 331 33.75 -24.31 -22.99
N PHE A 332 33.86 -23.92 -24.26
CA PHE A 332 35.11 -23.79 -25.02
C PHE A 332 35.75 -22.39 -24.96
N SER A 333 35.10 -21.43 -24.30
CA SER A 333 35.63 -20.07 -24.15
C SER A 333 36.28 -19.94 -22.76
N GLU A 334 37.55 -20.31 -22.67
CA GLU A 334 38.37 -20.25 -21.43
C GLU A 334 38.57 -18.82 -20.88
N ASN A 335 38.24 -17.78 -21.65
CA ASN A 335 38.66 -16.40 -21.37
C ASN A 335 37.62 -15.51 -20.66
N ILE A 336 36.47 -16.02 -20.19
CA ILE A 336 35.50 -15.19 -19.45
C ILE A 336 35.52 -15.59 -17.96
N PRO A 337 35.93 -14.69 -17.05
CA PRO A 337 35.95 -14.98 -15.62
C PRO A 337 34.52 -15.21 -15.11
N LEU A 338 34.33 -16.34 -14.43
CA LEU A 338 33.11 -16.63 -13.69
C LEU A 338 33.05 -15.69 -12.49
N GLN A 339 31.93 -15.00 -12.32
CA GLN A 339 31.80 -14.04 -11.23
C GLN A 339 30.47 -14.24 -10.50
N TYR A 340 30.59 -14.44 -9.19
CA TYR A 340 29.48 -14.60 -8.27
C TYR A 340 29.53 -13.44 -7.29
N GLU A 341 28.48 -12.65 -7.23
CA GLU A 341 28.42 -11.49 -6.33
C GLU A 341 27.13 -11.48 -5.56
N ILE A 342 27.20 -11.10 -4.29
CA ILE A 342 26.04 -10.92 -3.44
C ILE A 342 25.97 -9.47 -2.96
N TYR A 343 24.79 -8.89 -3.08
CA TYR A 343 24.47 -7.58 -2.53
C TYR A 343 23.67 -7.75 -1.25
N ASP A 344 24.14 -7.08 -0.21
CA ASP A 344 23.51 -7.07 1.10
C ASP A 344 22.83 -5.71 1.36
N PHE A 345 21.54 -5.74 1.67
CA PHE A 345 20.73 -4.53 1.84
C PHE A 345 21.04 -3.75 3.13
N ASP A 346 21.60 -4.41 4.13
CA ASP A 346 21.93 -3.84 5.44
C ASP A 346 23.25 -3.08 5.40
N SER A 347 24.24 -3.65 4.71
CA SER A 347 25.54 -3.04 4.48
C SER A 347 25.58 -2.09 3.28
N ASP A 348 24.65 -2.26 2.33
CA ASP A 348 24.62 -1.55 1.03
C ASP A 348 25.84 -1.85 0.14
N VAL A 349 26.43 -3.04 0.29
CA VAL A 349 27.67 -3.41 -0.39
C VAL A 349 27.48 -4.65 -1.27
N TRP A 350 28.10 -4.61 -2.44
CA TRP A 350 28.35 -5.78 -3.28
C TRP A 350 29.64 -6.48 -2.84
N THR A 351 29.56 -7.78 -2.56
CA THR A 351 30.70 -8.62 -2.23
C THR A 351 30.85 -9.71 -3.28
N THR A 352 32.09 -10.02 -3.66
CA THR A 352 32.39 -11.11 -4.60
C THR A 352 32.61 -12.39 -3.81
N LEU A 353 31.92 -13.45 -4.20
CA LEU A 353 32.01 -14.77 -3.59
C LEU A 353 33.08 -15.59 -4.30
N ASP A 354 33.93 -16.25 -3.51
CA ASP A 354 34.86 -17.25 -4.03
C ASP A 354 34.11 -18.58 -4.22
N VAL A 355 33.81 -18.89 -5.48
CA VAL A 355 33.01 -20.07 -5.87
C VAL A 355 33.79 -20.84 -6.91
N SER A 356 34.00 -22.12 -6.65
CA SER A 356 34.55 -23.09 -7.60
C SER A 356 33.43 -24.02 -8.09
N PRO A 357 32.67 -23.63 -9.13
CA PRO A 357 31.47 -24.34 -9.56
C PRO A 357 31.83 -25.64 -10.29
N HIS A 358 31.56 -26.80 -9.68
CA HIS A 358 31.58 -28.10 -10.38
C HIS A 358 30.29 -28.36 -11.19
N TRP A 359 29.39 -27.38 -11.22
CA TRP A 359 28.08 -27.41 -11.85
C TRP A 359 27.93 -26.26 -12.84
N PHE A 360 26.88 -26.33 -13.66
CA PHE A 360 26.49 -25.28 -14.59
C PHE A 360 24.98 -25.03 -14.49
N ILE A 361 24.59 -23.78 -14.17
CA ILE A 361 23.18 -23.39 -14.13
C ILE A 361 22.69 -23.24 -15.57
N MET A 362 21.74 -24.07 -15.97
CA MET A 362 21.17 -24.02 -17.32
C MET A 362 19.85 -23.25 -17.37
N SER A 363 19.04 -23.32 -16.31
CA SER A 363 17.80 -22.55 -16.23
C SER A 363 18.09 -21.05 -16.27
N GLU A 364 17.30 -20.32 -17.06
CA GLU A 364 17.43 -18.86 -17.15
C GLU A 364 16.96 -18.16 -15.87
N ARG A 365 15.97 -18.74 -15.17
CA ARG A 365 15.36 -18.15 -13.98
C ARG A 365 15.55 -19.04 -12.76
N GLY A 366 15.75 -18.38 -11.62
CA GLY A 366 15.76 -19.01 -10.31
C GLY A 366 14.39 -18.97 -9.66
N LEU A 367 14.05 -20.05 -8.97
CA LEU A 367 12.87 -20.16 -8.12
C LEU A 367 13.22 -19.83 -6.68
N SER A 368 12.61 -18.80 -6.10
CA SER A 368 12.75 -18.56 -4.66
C SER A 368 11.82 -19.46 -3.85
N LEU A 369 12.36 -20.13 -2.83
CA LEU A 369 11.64 -20.97 -1.89
C LEU A 369 12.26 -20.81 -0.50
N LYS A 370 11.44 -20.42 0.50
CA LYS A 370 11.88 -20.22 1.90
C LYS A 370 13.16 -19.38 2.03
N GLY A 371 13.25 -18.30 1.27
CA GLY A 371 14.39 -17.38 1.27
C GLY A 371 15.64 -17.84 0.52
N ASN A 372 15.64 -19.06 -0.04
CA ASN A 372 16.72 -19.57 -0.88
C ASN A 372 16.28 -19.65 -2.34
N THR A 373 17.23 -19.67 -3.28
CA THR A 373 16.89 -19.77 -4.71
C THR A 373 17.40 -21.07 -5.32
N TYR A 374 16.57 -21.68 -6.16
CA TYR A 374 16.81 -22.95 -6.84
C TYR A 374 16.84 -22.76 -8.36
N TRP A 375 17.72 -23.47 -9.05
CA TRP A 375 17.79 -23.49 -10.52
C TRP A 375 17.93 -24.91 -11.04
N GLY A 376 17.46 -25.16 -12.26
CA GLY A 376 17.87 -26.33 -13.02
C GLY A 376 19.34 -26.19 -13.43
N ALA A 377 20.11 -27.22 -13.12
CA ALA A 377 21.54 -27.28 -13.34
C ALA A 377 21.94 -28.66 -13.88
N LYS A 378 23.19 -28.75 -14.30
CA LYS A 378 23.89 -29.98 -14.62
C LYS A 378 25.31 -29.92 -14.07
N GLU A 379 26.04 -31.02 -14.20
CA GLU A 379 27.47 -31.02 -13.96
C GLU A 379 28.22 -30.23 -15.05
N ARG A 380 29.23 -29.42 -14.67
CA ARG A 380 29.82 -28.38 -15.54
C ARG A 380 30.44 -28.93 -16.83
N HIS A 381 31.04 -30.11 -16.76
CA HIS A 381 31.72 -30.76 -17.89
C HIS A 381 30.95 -31.95 -18.47
N ALA A 382 29.77 -32.26 -17.92
CA ALA A 382 28.92 -33.28 -18.51
C ALA A 382 28.30 -32.74 -19.80
N TYR A 383 28.46 -33.50 -20.89
CA TYR A 383 27.62 -33.32 -22.07
C TYR A 383 26.18 -33.65 -21.69
N GLY A 384 25.23 -32.81 -22.08
CA GLY A 384 23.83 -33.13 -21.94
C GLY A 384 22.97 -32.06 -21.28
N SER A 385 22.04 -32.57 -20.50
CA SER A 385 20.71 -32.05 -20.20
C SER A 385 20.63 -31.52 -18.77
N ILE A 386 19.62 -30.69 -18.49
CA ILE A 386 19.21 -30.35 -17.13
C ILE A 386 18.68 -31.61 -16.46
N ASP A 387 19.44 -32.14 -15.51
CA ASP A 387 19.17 -33.38 -14.78
C ASP A 387 19.22 -33.20 -13.26
N HIS A 388 19.63 -32.02 -12.79
CA HIS A 388 19.68 -31.67 -11.37
C HIS A 388 19.04 -30.30 -11.11
N ILE A 389 18.74 -30.03 -9.84
CA ILE A 389 18.55 -28.68 -9.31
C ILE A 389 19.70 -28.32 -8.39
N ILE A 390 20.04 -27.03 -8.34
CA ILE A 390 21.00 -26.46 -7.42
C ILE A 390 20.36 -25.35 -6.60
N CYS A 391 20.71 -25.30 -5.32
CA CYS A 391 20.24 -24.28 -4.38
C CYS A 391 21.38 -23.32 -4.02
N PHE A 392 21.08 -22.03 -3.95
CA PHE A 392 21.91 -21.06 -3.23
C PHE A 392 21.27 -20.74 -1.89
N ASP A 393 21.98 -21.05 -0.82
CA ASP A 393 21.61 -20.72 0.55
C ASP A 393 22.09 -19.30 0.87
N PHE A 394 21.15 -18.35 0.96
CA PHE A 394 21.47 -16.95 1.26
C PHE A 394 21.88 -16.72 2.70
N THR A 395 21.50 -17.60 3.63
CA THR A 395 21.92 -17.52 5.03
C THR A 395 23.39 -17.93 5.17
N ARG A 396 23.81 -18.96 4.42
CA ARG A 396 25.20 -19.44 4.43
C ARG A 396 26.07 -18.81 3.34
N GLU A 397 25.46 -18.05 2.43
CA GLU A 397 26.07 -17.47 1.23
C GLU A 397 26.83 -18.49 0.38
N ARG A 398 26.27 -19.70 0.23
CA ARG A 398 26.92 -20.83 -0.45
C ARG A 398 25.95 -21.63 -1.29
N PHE A 399 26.49 -22.22 -2.35
CA PHE A 399 25.76 -23.22 -3.13
C PHE A 399 25.72 -24.56 -2.40
N GLY A 400 24.55 -25.19 -2.41
CA GLY A 400 24.36 -26.56 -1.93
C GLY A 400 24.78 -27.61 -2.98
N PRO A 401 24.60 -28.90 -2.66
CA PRO A 401 24.86 -29.98 -3.59
C PRO A 401 23.86 -29.98 -4.76
N LEU A 402 24.21 -30.68 -5.84
CA LEU A 402 23.27 -31.01 -6.91
C LEU A 402 22.24 -32.01 -6.40
N LEU A 403 20.95 -31.68 -6.52
CA LEU A 403 19.84 -32.56 -6.16
C LEU A 403 19.22 -33.11 -7.45
N PRO A 404 18.93 -34.42 -7.56
CA PRO A 404 18.45 -35.01 -8.80
C PRO A 404 17.03 -34.53 -9.17
N LEU A 405 16.82 -34.28 -10.47
CA LEU A 405 15.50 -34.13 -11.07
C LEU A 405 14.92 -35.51 -11.45
N PRO A 406 13.58 -35.64 -11.53
CA PRO A 406 12.95 -36.90 -11.93
C PRO A 406 13.03 -37.16 -13.45
N PHE A 407 13.64 -36.25 -14.20
CA PHE A 407 13.77 -36.29 -15.65
C PHE A 407 15.07 -35.62 -16.08
N SER A 408 15.44 -35.82 -17.35
CA SER A 408 16.59 -35.19 -17.99
C SER A 408 16.11 -34.37 -19.19
N ALA A 409 16.22 -33.05 -19.11
CA ALA A 409 15.68 -32.13 -20.11
C ALA A 409 16.79 -31.52 -20.97
N TRP A 410 16.66 -31.56 -22.30
CA TRP A 410 17.76 -31.22 -23.21
C TRP A 410 18.22 -29.75 -23.11
N GLY A 411 17.38 -28.86 -22.58
CA GLY A 411 17.70 -27.47 -22.33
C GLY A 411 16.60 -26.76 -21.55
N ALA A 412 16.83 -25.49 -21.21
CA ALA A 412 15.92 -24.67 -20.41
C ALA A 412 14.55 -24.45 -21.08
N GLN A 413 14.44 -24.64 -22.39
CA GLN A 413 13.18 -24.58 -23.12
C GLN A 413 12.26 -25.79 -22.86
N PHE A 414 12.79 -26.89 -22.34
CA PHE A 414 12.04 -28.12 -22.06
C PHE A 414 11.78 -28.34 -20.57
N ALA A 415 12.39 -27.54 -19.70
CA ALA A 415 12.22 -27.64 -18.26
C ALA A 415 12.14 -26.27 -17.60
N SER A 416 11.09 -26.09 -16.79
CA SER A 416 10.91 -24.92 -15.94
C SER A 416 10.68 -25.36 -14.49
N LEU A 417 11.05 -24.50 -13.54
CA LEU A 417 10.76 -24.68 -12.12
C LEU A 417 9.77 -23.61 -11.64
N SER A 418 8.93 -23.97 -10.68
CA SER A 418 8.00 -23.07 -9.98
C SER A 418 7.79 -23.53 -8.54
N SER A 419 7.11 -22.73 -7.71
CA SER A 419 6.79 -23.09 -6.33
C SER A 419 5.28 -23.17 -6.13
N VAL A 420 4.86 -24.13 -5.29
CA VAL A 420 3.51 -24.17 -4.75
C VAL A 420 3.55 -23.69 -3.30
N ARG A 421 2.80 -22.61 -3.02
CA ARG A 421 2.62 -22.03 -1.68
C ARG A 421 3.93 -21.79 -0.92
N GLU A 422 5.02 -21.48 -1.64
CA GLU A 422 6.36 -21.25 -1.06
C GLU A 422 6.94 -22.43 -0.26
N ASP A 423 6.38 -23.63 -0.40
CA ASP A 423 6.77 -24.81 0.40
C ASP A 423 7.33 -25.96 -0.45
N LYS A 424 6.71 -26.21 -1.60
CA LYS A 424 7.12 -27.29 -2.53
C LYS A 424 7.67 -26.71 -3.82
N ILE A 425 8.65 -27.40 -4.41
CA ILE A 425 9.14 -27.12 -5.77
C ILE A 425 8.35 -27.95 -6.75
N THR A 426 8.05 -27.36 -7.89
CA THR A 426 7.36 -28.02 -8.99
C THR A 426 8.18 -27.86 -10.26
N ALA A 427 8.19 -28.90 -11.07
CA ALA A 427 9.03 -29.00 -12.24
C ALA A 427 8.16 -29.42 -13.43
N LEU A 428 8.08 -28.54 -14.42
CA LEU A 428 7.39 -28.79 -15.68
C LEU A 428 8.40 -29.29 -16.68
N PHE A 429 8.13 -30.45 -17.28
CA PHE A 429 8.99 -31.10 -18.25
C PHE A 429 8.22 -31.40 -19.52
N GLN A 430 8.71 -30.88 -20.64
CA GLN A 430 8.19 -31.22 -21.95
C GLN A 430 9.04 -32.32 -22.58
N ASN A 431 8.49 -33.53 -22.57
CA ASN A 431 9.11 -34.70 -23.17
C ASN A 431 8.84 -34.73 -24.68
N CYS A 432 9.77 -34.15 -25.45
CA CYS A 432 9.66 -34.08 -26.91
C CYS A 432 9.70 -35.46 -27.59
N ARG A 433 10.27 -36.50 -26.96
CA ARG A 433 10.32 -37.85 -27.52
C ARG A 433 9.00 -38.60 -27.33
N ALA A 434 8.36 -38.40 -26.19
CA ALA A 434 7.11 -39.08 -25.85
C ALA A 434 5.85 -38.25 -26.18
N TYR A 435 6.01 -37.02 -26.67
CA TYR A 435 4.93 -36.05 -26.91
C TYR A 435 4.07 -35.83 -25.66
N LYS A 436 4.73 -35.65 -24.52
CA LYS A 436 4.06 -35.52 -23.22
C LYS A 436 4.54 -34.28 -22.49
N LEU A 437 3.60 -33.58 -21.87
CA LEU A 437 3.88 -32.59 -20.85
C LEU A 437 3.72 -33.26 -19.49
N GLU A 438 4.80 -33.28 -18.71
CA GLU A 438 4.84 -33.90 -17.40
C GLU A 438 5.03 -32.83 -16.33
N LEU A 439 4.20 -32.87 -15.30
CA LEU A 439 4.36 -31.99 -14.14
C LEU A 439 4.70 -32.82 -12.90
N TRP A 440 5.77 -32.43 -12.24
CA TRP A 440 6.30 -33.06 -11.04
C TRP A 440 6.27 -32.10 -9.86
N ILE A 441 6.03 -32.62 -8.66
CA ILE A 441 6.02 -31.86 -7.40
C ILE A 441 6.92 -32.57 -6.39
N THR A 442 7.70 -31.80 -5.63
CA THR A 442 8.52 -32.37 -4.56
C THR A 442 7.65 -32.88 -3.41
N THR A 443 7.88 -34.12 -2.99
CA THR A 443 7.30 -34.68 -1.77
C THR A 443 8.16 -34.37 -0.55
N LYS A 444 9.48 -34.33 -0.73
CA LYS A 444 10.45 -34.00 0.31
C LYS A 444 11.68 -33.34 -0.32
N ILE A 445 12.23 -32.36 0.37
CA ILE A 445 13.50 -31.71 0.03
C ILE A 445 14.39 -31.82 1.27
N ASP A 446 15.41 -32.66 1.17
CA ASP A 446 16.48 -32.80 2.16
C ASP A 446 17.74 -32.07 1.68
N VAL A 447 18.75 -31.97 2.55
CA VAL A 447 20.01 -31.28 2.24
C VAL A 447 20.72 -31.84 1.00
N ASN A 448 20.62 -33.15 0.77
CA ASN A 448 21.37 -33.86 -0.28
C ASN A 448 20.47 -34.57 -1.31
N ASN A 449 19.14 -34.53 -1.14
CA ASN A 449 18.24 -35.19 -2.07
C ASN A 449 16.89 -34.50 -2.17
N ALA A 450 16.23 -34.64 -3.32
CA ALA A 450 14.85 -34.22 -3.53
C ALA A 450 14.05 -35.42 -4.06
N THR A 451 12.93 -35.73 -3.41
CA THR A 451 12.00 -36.76 -3.87
C THR A 451 10.80 -36.12 -4.54
N TRP A 452 10.32 -36.75 -5.62
CA TRP A 452 9.31 -36.19 -6.50
C TRP A 452 8.11 -37.13 -6.65
N SER A 453 6.92 -36.57 -6.76
CA SER A 453 5.72 -37.25 -7.22
C SER A 453 5.25 -36.61 -8.53
N LYS A 454 4.71 -37.44 -9.42
CA LYS A 454 4.11 -36.99 -10.66
C LYS A 454 2.72 -36.45 -10.35
N PHE A 455 2.47 -35.17 -10.66
CA PHE A 455 1.19 -34.51 -10.39
C PHE A 455 0.18 -34.74 -11.53
N PHE A 456 0.61 -34.56 -12.78
CA PHE A 456 -0.12 -35.06 -13.94
C PHE A 456 0.80 -35.31 -15.13
N THR A 457 0.25 -35.97 -16.15
CA THR A 457 0.85 -36.09 -17.48
C THR A 457 -0.23 -35.84 -18.52
N MET A 458 0.08 -35.01 -19.50
CA MET A 458 -0.82 -34.65 -20.59
C MET A 458 -0.15 -34.99 -21.91
N ASP A 459 -0.87 -35.65 -22.81
CA ASP A 459 -0.40 -35.84 -24.18
C ASP A 459 -0.45 -34.49 -24.92
N THR A 460 0.61 -34.18 -25.65
CA THR A 460 0.72 -33.00 -26.51
C THR A 460 0.77 -33.45 -27.97
N PRO A 461 -0.37 -33.86 -28.57
CA PRO A 461 -0.38 -34.49 -29.90
C PRO A 461 0.02 -33.56 -31.05
N TYR A 462 0.16 -32.25 -30.82
CA TYR A 462 0.54 -31.28 -31.84
C TYR A 462 1.98 -30.79 -31.66
N LEU A 463 2.92 -31.53 -32.25
CA LEU A 463 4.34 -31.20 -32.37
C LEU A 463 4.65 -29.86 -33.06
N HIS A 464 3.71 -29.30 -33.83
CA HIS A 464 3.95 -28.07 -34.59
C HIS A 464 4.04 -26.82 -33.70
N GLU A 465 3.47 -26.87 -32.50
CA GLU A 465 3.71 -25.89 -31.46
C GLU A 465 4.72 -26.51 -30.48
N ILE A 466 6.02 -26.25 -30.70
CA ILE A 466 6.96 -26.30 -29.57
C ILE A 466 6.45 -25.22 -28.61
N LEU A 467 5.57 -25.62 -27.69
CA LEU A 467 5.11 -24.82 -26.57
C LEU A 467 6.39 -24.33 -25.91
N SER A 468 6.76 -23.09 -26.18
CA SER A 468 8.01 -22.54 -25.68
C SER A 468 7.72 -22.04 -24.26
N LEU A 469 7.47 -22.99 -23.37
CA LEU A 469 6.97 -22.72 -22.03
C LEU A 469 8.13 -22.21 -21.20
N LYS A 470 8.17 -20.89 -20.96
CA LYS A 470 9.22 -20.28 -20.13
C LYS A 470 8.87 -20.21 -18.66
N THR A 471 7.60 -20.01 -18.31
CA THR A 471 7.17 -19.83 -16.92
C THR A 471 5.80 -20.44 -16.69
N PHE A 472 5.62 -20.99 -15.50
CA PHE A 472 4.34 -21.53 -15.06
C PHE A 472 4.20 -21.39 -13.54
N PHE A 473 2.98 -21.55 -13.05
CA PHE A 473 2.74 -21.83 -11.64
C PHE A 473 1.50 -22.70 -11.48
N ILE A 474 1.37 -23.30 -10.31
CA ILE A 474 0.27 -24.21 -10.00
C ILE A 474 -0.53 -23.58 -8.88
N ASP A 475 -1.84 -23.61 -9.08
CA ASP A 475 -2.81 -23.41 -8.02
C ASP A 475 -3.32 -24.78 -7.57
N GLU A 476 -2.78 -25.27 -6.46
CA GLU A 476 -3.13 -26.58 -5.91
C GLU A 476 -4.59 -26.61 -5.42
N GLU A 477 -5.13 -25.47 -4.98
CA GLU A 477 -6.50 -25.38 -4.45
C GLU A 477 -7.52 -25.53 -5.57
N ASN A 478 -7.29 -24.80 -6.66
CA ASN A 478 -8.14 -24.84 -7.84
C ASN A 478 -7.76 -25.94 -8.84
N LYS A 479 -6.68 -26.69 -8.57
CA LYS A 479 -6.13 -27.77 -9.42
C LYS A 479 -5.86 -27.31 -10.87
N ILE A 480 -5.40 -26.07 -11.04
CA ILE A 480 -5.04 -25.52 -12.34
C ILE A 480 -3.54 -25.25 -12.44
N VAL A 481 -3.05 -25.28 -13.67
CA VAL A 481 -1.70 -24.85 -14.02
C VAL A 481 -1.80 -23.72 -15.01
N VAL A 482 -1.15 -22.61 -14.68
CA VAL A 482 -1.12 -21.42 -15.51
C VAL A 482 0.23 -21.36 -16.17
N VAL A 483 0.26 -21.26 -17.50
CA VAL A 483 1.50 -21.30 -18.26
C VAL A 483 1.57 -20.15 -19.25
N SER A 484 2.73 -19.49 -19.31
CA SER A 484 3.04 -18.50 -20.33
C SER A 484 3.50 -19.21 -21.61
N ASN A 485 2.90 -18.87 -22.74
CA ASN A 485 3.21 -19.48 -24.02
C ASN A 485 3.45 -18.42 -25.10
N LYS A 486 4.20 -18.82 -26.12
CA LYS A 486 4.38 -18.05 -27.35
C LYS A 486 3.99 -18.93 -28.52
N GLU A 487 2.94 -18.52 -29.21
CA GLU A 487 2.46 -19.23 -30.39
C GLU A 487 3.32 -18.90 -31.61
N ARG A 488 3.51 -19.93 -32.43
CA ARG A 488 4.16 -19.82 -33.73
C ARG A 488 3.16 -20.19 -34.80
N ASP A 489 3.20 -19.49 -35.93
CA ASP A 489 2.46 -19.92 -37.11
C ASP A 489 3.11 -21.16 -37.76
N THR A 490 2.49 -21.64 -38.83
CA THR A 490 2.98 -22.76 -39.64
C THR A 490 4.34 -22.50 -40.30
N LYS A 491 4.81 -21.25 -40.37
CA LYS A 491 6.15 -20.87 -40.85
C LYS A 491 7.17 -20.78 -39.71
N GLY A 492 6.74 -21.00 -38.47
CA GLY A 492 7.57 -20.89 -37.27
C GLY A 492 7.73 -19.45 -36.75
N ASP A 493 7.03 -18.49 -37.34
CA ASP A 493 7.05 -17.09 -36.95
C ASP A 493 6.16 -16.84 -35.73
N LEU A 494 6.67 -16.08 -34.76
CA LEU A 494 5.94 -15.75 -33.54
C LEU A 494 4.72 -14.87 -33.86
N THR A 495 3.52 -15.37 -33.54
CA THR A 495 2.26 -14.68 -33.85
C THR A 495 1.70 -13.94 -32.65
N HIS A 496 1.54 -14.63 -31.53
CA HIS A 496 0.90 -14.09 -30.33
C HIS A 496 1.51 -14.66 -29.06
N ASP A 497 1.56 -13.83 -28.02
CA ASP A 497 1.84 -14.28 -26.66
C ASP A 497 0.50 -14.73 -26.03
N SER A 498 0.50 -15.81 -25.25
CA SER A 498 -0.71 -16.28 -24.56
C SER A 498 -0.44 -16.72 -23.13
N ILE A 499 -1.49 -16.67 -22.31
CA ILE A 499 -1.53 -17.32 -21.00
C ILE A 499 -2.58 -18.42 -21.06
N ASP A 500 -2.14 -19.65 -20.85
CA ASP A 500 -2.97 -20.83 -20.97
C ASP A 500 -3.25 -21.38 -19.56
N ILE A 501 -4.52 -21.70 -19.28
CA ILE A 501 -4.97 -22.33 -18.04
C ILE A 501 -5.29 -23.79 -18.35
N ILE A 502 -4.55 -24.70 -17.72
CA ILE A 502 -4.62 -26.14 -17.97
C ILE A 502 -5.13 -26.83 -16.70
N ASN A 503 -6.02 -27.81 -16.83
CA ASN A 503 -6.39 -28.69 -15.71
C ASN A 503 -5.69 -30.05 -15.81
N GLY A 504 -5.69 -30.80 -14.70
CA GLY A 504 -5.09 -32.15 -14.64
C GLY A 504 -5.77 -33.22 -15.52
N GLU A 505 -6.96 -32.95 -16.07
CA GLU A 505 -7.71 -33.84 -16.98
C GLU A 505 -7.40 -33.60 -18.46
N ALA A 506 -6.23 -33.01 -18.76
CA ALA A 506 -5.64 -32.93 -20.09
C ALA A 506 -6.39 -32.02 -21.09
N ARG A 507 -7.10 -30.97 -20.61
CA ARG A 507 -7.66 -29.93 -21.48
C ARG A 507 -7.19 -28.54 -21.07
N CYS A 508 -6.80 -27.74 -22.07
CA CYS A 508 -6.69 -26.29 -21.91
C CYS A 508 -8.11 -25.76 -21.67
N LEU A 509 -8.37 -25.27 -20.46
CA LEU A 509 -9.66 -24.73 -20.05
C LEU A 509 -9.89 -23.36 -20.67
N TRP A 510 -8.83 -22.56 -20.74
CA TRP A 510 -8.92 -21.18 -21.19
C TRP A 510 -7.59 -20.67 -21.69
N LYS A 511 -7.65 -19.82 -22.70
CA LYS A 511 -6.50 -19.24 -23.38
C LYS A 511 -6.72 -17.75 -23.53
N LEU A 512 -5.85 -16.98 -22.89
CA LEU A 512 -5.83 -15.52 -23.03
C LEU A 512 -4.78 -15.12 -24.05
N GLY A 513 -5.22 -14.65 -25.22
CA GLY A 513 -4.32 -13.98 -26.15
C GLY A 513 -3.89 -12.62 -25.59
N LEU A 514 -2.59 -12.43 -25.40
CA LEU A 514 -1.99 -11.14 -25.00
C LEU A 514 -1.73 -10.22 -26.20
N GLY A 515 -1.99 -10.70 -27.42
CA GLY A 515 -1.72 -10.00 -28.66
C GLY A 515 -0.32 -10.29 -29.19
N LYS A 516 0.06 -9.56 -30.25
CA LYS A 516 1.36 -9.70 -30.88
C LYS A 516 2.41 -8.97 -30.04
N PRO A 517 3.50 -9.63 -29.61
CA PRO A 517 4.51 -8.99 -28.79
C PRO A 517 5.15 -7.82 -29.53
N ALA A 518 5.33 -6.69 -28.83
CA ALA A 518 6.02 -5.53 -29.37
C ALA A 518 7.49 -5.84 -29.70
N ASP A 519 8.10 -6.76 -28.96
CA ASP A 519 9.44 -7.28 -29.18
C ASP A 519 9.43 -8.81 -29.11
N LYS A 520 9.85 -9.47 -30.19
CA LYS A 520 9.90 -10.94 -30.28
C LYS A 520 10.77 -11.56 -29.16
N ASN A 521 11.77 -10.83 -28.67
CA ASN A 521 12.68 -11.27 -27.61
C ASN A 521 12.11 -11.12 -26.20
N CYS A 522 11.03 -10.34 -26.01
CA CYS A 522 10.35 -10.23 -24.73
C CYS A 522 9.45 -11.44 -24.53
N TRP A 523 9.71 -12.26 -23.51
CA TRP A 523 8.85 -13.41 -23.20
C TRP A 523 7.86 -13.04 -22.10
N PRO A 524 6.57 -13.40 -22.25
CA PRO A 524 5.63 -13.23 -21.16
C PRO A 524 6.11 -14.06 -19.96
N LEU A 525 6.07 -13.47 -18.77
CA LEU A 525 6.36 -14.15 -17.52
C LEU A 525 5.12 -14.15 -16.64
N VAL A 526 4.82 -15.30 -16.05
CA VAL A 526 3.81 -15.45 -14.99
C VAL A 526 4.49 -15.91 -13.70
N CYS A 527 4.21 -15.26 -12.58
CA CYS A 527 4.58 -15.73 -11.25
C CYS A 527 3.39 -15.58 -10.28
N PRO A 528 3.19 -16.53 -9.35
CA PRO A 528 2.18 -16.37 -8.31
C PRO A 528 2.59 -15.22 -7.40
N TYR A 529 1.63 -14.41 -6.96
CA TYR A 529 1.91 -13.23 -6.14
C TYR A 529 1.09 -13.23 -4.86
N VAL A 530 1.82 -13.30 -3.75
CA VAL A 530 1.29 -13.11 -2.41
C VAL A 530 1.87 -11.80 -1.86
N PRO A 531 1.05 -10.85 -1.39
CA PRO A 531 1.53 -9.60 -0.81
C PRO A 531 2.50 -9.80 0.37
N SER A 532 3.50 -8.92 0.46
CA SER A 532 4.53 -8.99 1.50
C SER A 532 4.45 -7.84 2.51
N VAL A 533 4.66 -8.17 3.79
CA VAL A 533 4.92 -7.19 4.86
C VAL A 533 6.40 -6.81 4.99
N VAL A 534 7.29 -7.41 4.19
CA VAL A 534 8.72 -7.11 4.25
C VAL A 534 8.95 -5.67 3.82
N GLN A 535 9.50 -4.87 4.74
CA GLN A 535 9.89 -3.50 4.42
C GLN A 535 11.23 -3.50 3.72
N ILE A 536 11.32 -2.71 2.65
CA ILE A 536 12.58 -2.48 1.97
C ILE A 536 13.30 -1.34 2.69
N LYS A 537 14.39 -1.67 3.40
CA LYS A 537 15.25 -0.66 4.02
C LYS A 537 15.71 0.33 2.95
N GLN A 538 15.53 1.61 3.20
CA GLN A 538 15.97 2.67 2.30
C GLN A 538 17.46 2.98 2.54
N HIS A 539 18.13 3.49 1.51
CA HIS A 539 19.53 3.89 1.61
C HIS A 539 19.73 4.92 2.73
N LYS A 540 20.69 4.71 3.63
CA LYS A 540 20.92 5.56 4.81
C LYS A 540 21.31 7.02 4.50
N GLY A 541 21.54 7.37 3.23
CA GLY A 541 21.98 8.70 2.79
C GLY A 541 20.92 9.59 2.11
N GLY A 542 19.67 9.16 1.95
CA GLY A 542 18.65 9.95 1.25
C GLY A 542 17.50 10.34 2.16
N LYS A 543 17.48 11.58 2.67
CA LYS A 543 16.21 12.23 2.99
C LYS A 543 15.45 12.35 1.66
N THR A 544 14.61 11.38 1.34
CA THR A 544 13.50 11.66 0.44
C THR A 544 12.71 12.74 1.14
N LYS A 545 12.84 13.99 0.66
CA LYS A 545 11.98 15.09 1.07
C LYS A 545 10.56 14.55 1.06
N GLU A 546 9.91 14.55 2.22
CA GLU A 546 8.47 14.60 2.25
C GLU A 546 8.10 15.77 1.32
N GLN A 547 7.54 15.46 0.14
CA GLN A 547 6.86 16.45 -0.69
C GLN A 547 5.55 16.81 0.03
N SER A 548 5.67 17.48 1.17
CA SER A 548 4.76 18.55 1.53
C SER A 548 5.33 19.79 0.86
N ASP A 549 4.87 20.09 -0.36
CA ASP A 549 4.89 21.43 -1.00
C ASP A 549 4.76 21.31 -2.52
N TYR A 550 3.61 20.80 -3.01
CA TYR A 550 3.15 21.06 -4.39
C TYR A 550 1.62 21.12 -4.42
N LYS A 551 1.06 22.11 -3.72
CA LYS A 551 -0.26 22.72 -4.00
C LYS A 551 -0.24 24.17 -3.49
N ARG A 552 0.59 25.00 -4.14
CA ARG A 552 0.45 26.45 -4.20
C ARG A 552 0.98 26.89 -5.56
N HIS A 553 0.13 26.73 -6.58
CA HIS A 553 -0.01 27.61 -7.74
C HIS A 553 -1.30 27.24 -8.46
#